data_AF-F3NE25-F1
#
_entry.id   AF-F3NE25-F1
#
_cell.length_a   1.000
_cell.length_b   1.000
_cell.length_c   1.000
_cell.angle_alpha   90.00
_cell.angle_beta   90.00
_cell.angle_gamma   90.00
#
_symmetry.space_group_name_H-M   'P 1'
#
loop_
_entity.id
_entity.type
_entity.pdbx_description
1 polymer ?
#
loop_
_entity_poly.entity_id
_entity_poly.type
_entity_poly.pdbx_seq_one_letter_code
_entity_poly.pdbx_strand_id
1 'polypeptide(L)'
;MLGRLPDGRTMVIQCKRYAPHRTIASREVRDLLGAKVHFATDVAIFVATTRFSRQAEAFAVKHHILTLHRDFFGLWNSGTSLLSLAEVNGRGQGEARHRARWKQTYAK
;
A
#
# COMPACT_ATOMS: atom_id res chain seq x y z
N MET A 1 -9.32 -7.94 -5.73
CA MET A 1 -10.68 -7.51 -6.14
C MET A 1 -10.55 -6.48 -7.25
N LEU A 2 -11.58 -6.34 -8.09
CA LEU A 2 -11.70 -5.26 -9.06
C LEU A 2 -12.67 -4.19 -8.51
N GLY A 3 -12.59 -2.97 -9.02
CA GLY A 3 -13.48 -1.88 -8.62
C GLY A 3 -13.40 -0.68 -9.56
N ARG A 4 -14.09 0.41 -9.20
CA ARG A 4 -14.06 1.67 -9.94
C ARG A 4 -13.86 2.84 -8.98
N LEU A 5 -12.96 3.76 -9.32
CA LEU A 5 -12.75 5.01 -8.60
C LEU A 5 -13.90 6.00 -8.89
N PRO A 6 -14.12 7.01 -8.03
CA PRO A 6 -15.14 8.05 -8.26
C PRO A 6 -14.99 8.81 -9.58
N ASP A 7 -13.78 8.89 -10.11
CA ASP A 7 -13.48 9.52 -11.42
C ASP A 7 -13.69 8.59 -12.63
N GLY A 8 -14.22 7.38 -12.40
CA GLY A 8 -14.54 6.42 -13.45
C GLY A 8 -13.44 5.42 -13.79
N ARG A 9 -12.20 5.62 -13.32
CA ARG A 9 -11.08 4.70 -13.55
C ARG A 9 -11.32 3.34 -12.91
N THR A 10 -11.00 2.27 -13.64
CA THR A 10 -11.02 0.90 -13.13
C THR A 10 -9.82 0.64 -12.22
N MET A 11 -10.00 -0.17 -11.18
CA MET A 11 -8.92 -0.53 -10.26
C MET A 11 -8.83 -2.04 -10.05
N VAL A 12 -7.61 -2.49 -9.79
CA VAL A 12 -7.35 -3.75 -9.08
C VAL A 12 -6.79 -3.43 -7.69
N ILE A 13 -7.33 -4.08 -6.67
CA ILE A 13 -6.89 -3.93 -5.28
C ILE A 13 -6.53 -5.29 -4.68
N GLN A 14 -5.38 -5.33 -4.01
CA GLN A 14 -4.97 -6.45 -3.18
C GLN A 14 -4.78 -5.99 -1.74
N CYS A 15 -5.40 -6.70 -0.81
CA CYS A 15 -5.26 -6.46 0.61
C CYS A 15 -4.52 -7.63 1.26
N LYS A 16 -3.50 -7.34 2.07
CA LYS A 16 -2.74 -8.34 2.83
C LYS A 16 -2.66 -7.96 4.30
N ARG A 17 -2.89 -8.94 5.17
CA ARG A 17 -2.65 -8.83 6.61
C ARG A 17 -1.56 -9.82 6.99
N TYR A 18 -0.40 -9.29 7.38
CA TYR A 18 0.68 -10.07 7.98
C TYR A 18 0.95 -9.58 9.40
N ALA A 19 1.72 -10.40 10.13
CA ALA A 19 2.21 -10.02 11.44
C ALA A 19 3.03 -8.71 11.36
N PRO A 20 2.96 -7.85 12.39
CA PRO A 20 3.72 -6.60 12.54
C PRO A 20 5.20 -6.61 12.13
N HIS A 21 5.89 -7.73 12.33
CA HIS A 21 7.32 -7.86 12.08
C HIS A 21 7.66 -8.28 10.64
N ARG A 22 6.67 -8.75 9.85
CA ARG A 22 6.88 -9.13 8.45
C ARG A 22 6.65 -7.93 7.54
N THR A 23 7.37 -7.89 6.43
CA THR A 23 7.20 -6.87 5.38
C THR A 23 6.61 -7.48 4.12
N ILE A 24 5.89 -6.67 3.34
CA ILE A 24 5.47 -7.04 1.98
C ILE A 24 6.71 -7.06 1.09
N ALA A 25 6.92 -8.17 0.39
CA ALA A 25 8.06 -8.34 -0.50
C ALA A 25 7.76 -7.81 -1.91
N SER A 26 8.80 -7.45 -2.67
CA SER A 26 8.66 -6.95 -4.05
C SER A 26 7.96 -7.95 -4.97
N ARG A 27 8.07 -9.26 -4.72
CA ARG A 27 7.34 -10.30 -5.48
C ARG A 27 5.82 -10.10 -5.42
N GLU A 28 5.27 -9.76 -4.25
CA GLU A 28 3.83 -9.63 -4.08
C GLU A 28 3.30 -8.41 -4.83
N VAL A 29 4.10 -7.33 -4.85
CA VAL A 29 3.78 -6.11 -5.63
C VAL A 29 3.85 -6.39 -7.14
N ARG A 30 4.80 -7.23 -7.59
CA ARG A 30 4.87 -7.69 -8.98
C ARG A 30 3.67 -8.53 -9.37
N ASP A 31 3.18 -9.40 -8.49
CA ASP A 31 1.99 -10.21 -8.74
C ASP A 31 0.76 -9.30 -8.96
N LEU A 32 0.63 -8.21 -8.19
CA LEU A 32 -0.41 -7.21 -8.39
C LEU A 32 -0.26 -6.47 -9.73
N LEU A 33 0.97 -6.15 -10.16
CA LEU A 33 1.22 -5.57 -11.48
C LEU A 33 0.75 -6.53 -12.59
N GLY A 34 1.04 -7.82 -12.46
CA GLY A 34 0.54 -8.85 -13.37
C GLY A 34 -0.98 -8.87 -13.44
N ALA A 35 -1.66 -8.78 -12.30
CA ALA A 35 -3.11 -8.67 -12.24
C ALA A 35 -3.64 -7.40 -12.91
N LYS A 36 -2.98 -6.24 -12.71
CA LYS A 36 -3.35 -4.97 -13.36
C LYS A 36 -3.34 -5.11 -14.89
N VAL A 37 -2.30 -5.74 -15.43
CA VAL A 37 -2.14 -5.99 -16.87
C VAL A 37 -3.20 -6.98 -17.34
N HIS A 38 -3.36 -8.11 -16.63
CA HIS A 38 -4.30 -9.16 -17.01
C HIS A 38 -5.75 -8.68 -17.07
N PHE A 39 -6.19 -7.84 -16.13
CA PHE A 39 -7.53 -7.30 -16.08
C PHE A 39 -7.68 -5.94 -16.79
N ALA A 40 -6.63 -5.46 -17.47
CA ALA A 40 -6.61 -4.17 -18.16
C ALA A 40 -7.13 -2.98 -17.30
N THR A 41 -6.76 -2.96 -16.01
CA THR A 41 -7.22 -1.90 -15.10
C THR A 41 -6.34 -0.66 -15.13
N ASP A 42 -6.94 0.51 -14.93
CA ASP A 42 -6.24 1.79 -14.93
C ASP A 42 -5.30 1.93 -13.72
N VAL A 43 -5.77 1.52 -12.53
CA VAL A 43 -5.06 1.74 -11.25
C VAL A 43 -4.83 0.43 -10.50
N ALA A 44 -3.65 0.29 -9.90
CA ALA A 44 -3.35 -0.80 -8.96
C ALA A 44 -3.12 -0.25 -7.55
N ILE A 45 -3.79 -0.86 -6.56
CA ILE A 45 -3.70 -0.48 -5.15
C ILE A 45 -3.30 -1.70 -4.31
N PHE A 46 -2.23 -1.56 -3.53
CA PHE A 46 -1.79 -2.58 -2.57
C PHE A 46 -2.01 -2.07 -1.15
N VAL A 47 -2.87 -2.73 -0.38
CA VAL A 47 -3.15 -2.39 1.01
C VAL A 47 -2.51 -3.40 1.94
N ALA A 48 -1.77 -2.92 2.94
CA ALA A 48 -1.20 -3.75 3.98
C ALA A 48 -1.26 -3.06 5.35
N THR A 49 -1.58 -3.83 6.40
CA THR A 49 -1.47 -3.35 7.79
C THR A 49 -0.05 -3.41 8.34
N THR A 50 0.91 -3.83 7.51
CA THR A 50 2.35 -3.85 7.79
C THR A 50 3.09 -2.97 6.78
N ARG A 51 4.43 -2.97 6.84
CA ARG A 51 5.31 -2.21 5.95
C ARG A 51 5.62 -2.96 4.66
N PHE A 52 5.96 -2.21 3.62
CA PHE A 52 6.60 -2.70 2.41
C PHE A 52 8.11 -2.72 2.58
N SER A 53 8.81 -3.68 1.99
CA SER A 53 10.28 -3.60 1.92
C SER A 53 10.70 -2.42 1.03
N ARG A 54 11.94 -1.94 1.18
CA ARG A 54 12.49 -0.88 0.32
C ARG A 54 12.39 -1.23 -1.16
N GLN A 55 12.65 -2.48 -1.53
CA GLN A 55 12.54 -2.96 -2.90
C GLN A 55 11.09 -2.99 -3.37
N ALA A 56 10.15 -3.37 -2.50
CA ALA A 56 8.72 -3.37 -2.82
C ALA A 56 8.19 -1.95 -3.05
N GLU A 57 8.59 -1.00 -2.19
CA GLU A 57 8.23 0.42 -2.32
C GLU A 57 8.83 1.04 -3.58
N ALA A 58 10.13 0.86 -3.83
CA ALA A 58 10.78 1.36 -5.03
C ALA A 58 10.13 0.80 -6.32
N PHE A 59 9.77 -0.49 -6.30
CA PHE A 59 9.05 -1.11 -7.41
C PHE A 59 7.64 -0.51 -7.57
N ALA A 60 6.90 -0.33 -6.48
CA ALA A 60 5.56 0.24 -6.52
C ALA A 60 5.56 1.67 -7.10
N VAL A 61 6.47 2.53 -6.65
CA VAL A 61 6.64 3.90 -7.16
C VAL A 61 6.96 3.88 -8.65
N LYS A 62 7.95 3.07 -9.06
CA LYS A 62 8.37 2.96 -10.47
C LYS A 62 7.23 2.54 -11.41
N HIS A 63 6.30 1.72 -10.92
CA HIS A 63 5.20 1.17 -11.71
C HIS A 63 3.84 1.80 -11.39
N HIS A 64 3.83 2.95 -10.71
CA HIS A 64 2.62 3.70 -10.34
C HIS A 64 1.56 2.86 -9.60
N ILE A 65 2.02 1.96 -8.72
CA ILE A 65 1.17 1.17 -7.83
C ILE A 65 1.01 1.94 -6.52
N LEU A 66 -0.23 2.25 -6.14
CA LEU A 66 -0.52 2.94 -4.90
C LEU A 66 -0.35 2.00 -3.71
N THR A 67 0.55 2.32 -2.79
CA THR A 67 0.78 1.52 -1.58
C THR A 67 0.13 2.18 -0.37
N LEU A 68 -0.81 1.47 0.26
CA LEU A 68 -1.46 1.88 1.50
C LEU A 68 -0.94 1.01 2.65
N HIS A 69 0.08 1.50 3.34
CA HIS A 69 0.53 0.92 4.61
C HIS A 69 -0.24 1.55 5.79
N ARG A 70 0.02 1.05 7.00
CA ARG A 70 -0.77 1.43 8.18
C ARG A 70 -0.84 2.94 8.47
N ASP A 71 0.24 3.68 8.28
CA ASP A 71 0.24 5.14 8.51
C ASP A 71 -0.74 5.84 7.55
N PHE A 72 -0.77 5.43 6.28
CA PHE A 72 -1.73 5.95 5.29
C PHE A 72 -3.15 5.47 5.56
N PHE A 73 -3.32 4.26 6.09
CA PHE A 73 -4.63 3.77 6.52
C PHE A 73 -5.22 4.64 7.63
N GLY A 74 -4.40 5.12 8.56
CA GLY A 74 -4.81 6.08 9.59
C GLY A 74 -5.32 7.40 8.99
N LEU A 75 -4.55 7.97 8.05
CA LEU A 75 -4.94 9.19 7.34
C LEU A 75 -6.23 9.01 6.54
N TRP A 76 -6.34 7.90 5.80
CA TRP A 76 -7.54 7.58 5.03
C TRP A 76 -8.77 7.45 5.93
N ASN A 77 -8.64 6.74 7.05
CA ASN A 77 -9.72 6.58 8.03
C ASN A 77 -10.11 7.90 8.71
N SER A 78 -9.22 8.91 8.73
CA SER A 78 -9.53 10.26 9.19
C SER A 78 -10.12 11.19 8.11
N GLY A 79 -10.41 10.67 6.92
CA GLY A 79 -11.08 11.41 5.83
C GLY A 79 -10.13 11.95 4.75
N THR A 80 -8.83 11.67 4.80
CA THR A 80 -7.92 12.00 3.68
C THR A 80 -8.30 11.19 2.45
N SER A 81 -8.49 11.85 1.30
CA SER A 81 -8.87 11.17 0.07
C SER A 81 -7.77 10.24 -0.45
N LEU A 82 -8.15 9.18 -1.17
CA LEU A 82 -7.20 8.27 -1.81
C LEU A 82 -6.30 8.99 -2.83
N LEU A 83 -6.83 10.02 -3.51
CA LEU A 83 -6.09 10.82 -4.48
C LEU A 83 -4.98 11.62 -3.80
N SER A 84 -5.28 12.25 -2.66
CA SER A 84 -4.28 12.98 -1.86
C SER A 84 -3.18 12.05 -1.34
N LEU A 85 -3.52 10.80 -0.98
CA LEU A 85 -2.52 9.80 -0.58
C LEU A 85 -1.64 9.35 -1.75
N ALA A 86 -2.13 9.40 -2.98
CA ALA A 86 -1.35 9.06 -4.17
C ALA A 86 -0.22 10.07 -4.44
N GLU A 87 -0.41 11.34 -4.10
CA GLU A 87 0.61 12.40 -4.26
C GLU A 87 1.83 12.17 -3.37
N VAL A 88 1.66 11.47 -2.26
CA VAL A 88 2.72 11.13 -1.30
C VAL A 88 3.11 9.65 -1.35
N ASN A 89 2.73 8.91 -2.40
CA ASN A 89 3.04 7.49 -2.52
C ASN A 89 4.56 7.21 -2.43
N GLY A 90 4.93 6.13 -1.74
CA GLY A 90 6.33 5.80 -1.46
C GLY A 90 7.01 6.70 -0.42
N ARG A 91 6.23 7.50 0.31
CA ARG A 91 6.65 8.21 1.53
C ARG A 91 5.96 7.59 2.74
N GLY A 92 6.56 7.79 3.92
CA GLY A 92 6.02 7.28 5.18
C GLY A 92 6.64 5.94 5.59
N GLN A 93 5.86 5.08 6.24
CA GLN A 93 6.26 3.79 6.83
C GLN A 93 7.02 3.83 8.17
N GLY A 94 7.12 5.03 8.75
CA GLY A 94 7.68 5.26 10.08
C GLY A 94 9.21 5.19 10.15
N GLU A 95 9.81 6.25 10.69
CA GLU A 95 11.21 6.24 11.12
C GLU A 95 11.46 5.24 12.26
N ALA A 96 12.73 4.98 12.59
CA ALA A 96 13.13 4.02 13.63
C ALA A 96 12.36 4.18 14.95
N ARG A 97 12.12 5.44 15.36
CA ARG A 97 11.37 5.80 16.57
C ARG A 97 9.89 5.42 16.46
N HIS A 98 9.26 5.67 15.31
CA HIS A 98 7.89 5.26 15.04
C HIS A 98 7.76 3.72 15.08
N ARG A 99 8.76 3.00 14.53
CA ARG A 99 8.81 1.53 14.56
C ARG A 99 8.92 0.96 15.98
N ALA A 100 9.70 1.62 16.85
CA ALA A 100 9.85 1.21 18.25
C ALA A 100 8.54 1.37 19.03
N ARG A 101 7.87 2.53 18.89
CA ARG A 101 6.55 2.78 19.49
C ARG A 101 5.51 1.78 19.01
N TRP A 102 5.50 1.48 17.71
CA TRP A 102 4.53 0.56 17.13
C TRP A 102 4.69 -0.89 17.61
N LYS A 103 5.95 -1.35 17.81
CA LYS A 103 6.21 -2.64 18.47
C LYS A 103 5.64 -2.66 19.90
N GLN A 104 5.83 -1.60 20.68
CA GLN A 104 5.29 -1.52 22.04
C GLN A 104 3.75 -1.56 22.07
N THR A 105 3.08 -0.94 21.09
CA THR A 105 1.61 -0.87 21.07
C THR A 105 0.94 -2.14 20.55
N TYR A 106 1.55 -2.88 19.60
CA TYR A 106 0.88 -3.95 18.85
C TYR A 106 1.59 -5.31 18.86
N ALA A 107 2.70 -5.50 19.58
CA ALA A 107 3.42 -6.77 19.63
C ALA A 107 2.95 -7.74 20.73
N LYS A 108 1.66 -7.72 21.08
CA LYS A 108 1.08 -8.80 21.89
C LYS A 108 0.79 -10.02 21.02
#